data_AF-A0A7J5GR09-F1
#
_entry.id   AF-A0A7J5GR09-F1
#
_cell.length_a   1.000
_cell.length_b   1.000
_cell.length_c   1.000
_cell.angle_alpha   90.00
_cell.angle_beta   90.00
_cell.angle_gamma   90.00
#
_symmetry.space_group_name_H-M   'P 1'
#
loop_
_entity.id
_entity.type
_entity.pdbx_description
1 polymer ?
#
loop_
_entity_poly.entity_id
_entity_poly.type
_entity_poly.pdbx_seq_one_letter_code
_entity_poly.pdbx_strand_id
1 'polypeptide(L)'
;MDIKILLIMGLLSFGHGEYINAQNKEGNSNIKELTKEQKEKLEKMYSTYQQYYLKPGISEKANVKDWKEPLPWIEVQQKGFDWSNVKDWLSNAKLEIYNPFGIPWLLLRGKYVPHVNINRDETLECINKKDSIGTLCELTTAPIKMFGNMGIKFISHLQSASGDFVGFSKYSPFTTSKSEQEITLSVRLSSDDSIDCKGSIEVELLPPLPWKHTRISLLPEDEGKEYEFDDVRFKVFKSNPGDVILEYDKKYAKQIARWKLILIRGQQLIECGNNKMWGDKGILHLYKYPDMGFGEWCVRFLGVNCDSFGTTPEALKLATKNRYQPTSEELRHFHETLGEIVGYELKNLLKDIQTEDVNPKNYKEFYQQWIKKGYEAAIEFKGDYYDAMGCFSDRYGNDSEPYIGFLRGARIGSFYVKADLQPDWDIINRSAIAVLNQYNSANADSLCSIIEKHGEEYIEPIVSRGEILPFLTDKDIEHLSKKVMKDESPIMYCWYKTNTDADAMYIYKPDEKASNKPLVKARYYLDGSKPEIIFPE
;
A
#
# COMPACT_ATOMS: atom_id res chain seq x y z
N MET A 1 -38.77 -28.17 -34.45
CA MET A 1 -37.56 -27.33 -34.52
C MET A 1 -36.52 -28.08 -33.73
N ASP A 2 -35.45 -28.52 -34.38
CA ASP A 2 -34.81 -29.77 -33.98
C ASP A 2 -33.66 -29.60 -32.98
N ILE A 3 -33.67 -30.48 -31.97
CA ILE A 3 -32.65 -30.64 -30.93
C ILE A 3 -31.23 -30.87 -31.52
N LYS A 4 -31.13 -31.27 -32.79
CA LYS A 4 -29.86 -31.51 -33.50
C LYS A 4 -28.92 -30.30 -33.60
N ILE A 5 -29.44 -29.06 -33.53
CA ILE A 5 -28.57 -27.86 -33.63
C ILE A 5 -27.77 -27.65 -32.32
N LEU A 6 -28.39 -27.85 -31.15
CA LEU A 6 -27.71 -27.71 -29.85
C LEU A 6 -26.60 -28.76 -29.63
N LEU A 7 -26.75 -29.95 -30.18
CA LEU A 7 -25.74 -31.02 -30.06
C LEU A 7 -24.43 -30.72 -30.80
N ILE A 8 -24.44 -29.87 -31.83
CA ILE A 8 -23.23 -29.58 -32.62
C ILE A 8 -22.25 -28.66 -31.88
N MET A 9 -22.75 -27.73 -31.06
CA MET A 9 -21.89 -26.91 -30.19
C MET A 9 -21.52 -27.63 -28.88
N GLY A 10 -22.41 -28.49 -28.36
CA GLY A 10 -22.16 -29.26 -27.13
C GLY A 10 -21.17 -30.43 -27.26
N LEU A 11 -20.88 -30.92 -28.48
CA LEU A 11 -20.02 -32.09 -28.69
C LEU A 11 -18.54 -31.79 -29.00
N LEU A 12 -18.15 -30.53 -29.20
CA LEU A 12 -16.74 -30.13 -29.28
C LEU A 12 -16.10 -29.97 -27.88
N SER A 13 -16.90 -29.69 -26.86
CA SER A 13 -16.45 -29.31 -25.51
C SER A 13 -16.21 -30.50 -24.55
N PHE A 14 -16.00 -31.71 -25.08
CA PHE A 14 -15.65 -32.93 -24.32
C PHE A 14 -14.31 -33.57 -24.76
N GLY A 15 -13.32 -32.74 -25.12
CA GLY A 15 -11.92 -33.15 -25.28
C GLY A 15 -11.12 -33.08 -23.98
N HIS A 16 -11.41 -33.94 -23.00
CA HIS A 16 -10.72 -33.92 -21.71
C HIS A 16 -9.45 -34.79 -21.72
N GLY A 17 -8.28 -34.15 -21.79
CA GLY A 17 -6.95 -34.79 -21.78
C GLY A 17 -6.15 -34.58 -23.07
N GLU A 18 -4.86 -34.26 -22.90
CA GLU A 18 -3.82 -34.30 -23.94
C GLU A 18 -4.07 -33.50 -25.23
N TYR A 19 -4.17 -32.17 -25.12
CA TYR A 19 -3.85 -31.31 -26.28
C TYR A 19 -2.34 -31.35 -26.55
N ILE A 20 -1.95 -32.21 -27.49
CA ILE A 20 -0.57 -32.49 -27.91
C ILE A 20 0.10 -31.25 -28.54
N ASN A 21 1.41 -31.10 -28.31
CA ASN A 21 2.25 -30.04 -28.88
C ASN A 21 2.09 -29.89 -30.40
N ALA A 22 1.57 -28.74 -30.85
CA ALA A 22 1.43 -28.37 -32.25
C ALA A 22 1.50 -26.83 -32.41
N GLN A 23 2.34 -26.23 -33.25
CA GLN A 23 3.53 -26.75 -33.95
C GLN A 23 4.66 -25.70 -33.90
N ASN A 24 5.80 -26.01 -33.25
CA ASN A 24 7.03 -25.23 -33.45
C ASN A 24 7.82 -25.84 -34.62
N LYS A 25 7.69 -25.27 -35.82
CA LYS A 25 8.67 -25.49 -36.90
C LYS A 25 9.91 -24.64 -36.61
N GLU A 26 11.07 -25.29 -36.66
CA GLU A 26 12.39 -24.69 -36.42
C GLU A 26 12.62 -24.14 -34.99
N GLY A 27 12.10 -24.85 -33.99
CA GLY A 27 12.49 -24.74 -32.57
C GLY A 27 12.83 -26.10 -31.98
N ASN A 28 13.84 -26.19 -31.11
CA ASN A 28 14.29 -27.46 -30.54
C ASN A 28 13.22 -28.03 -29.57
N SER A 29 12.61 -29.17 -29.94
CA SER A 29 11.28 -29.62 -29.46
C SER A 29 11.18 -29.99 -27.98
N ASN A 30 12.28 -29.97 -27.24
CA ASN A 30 12.35 -30.46 -25.85
C ASN A 30 12.43 -29.34 -24.81
N ILE A 31 12.40 -28.07 -25.23
CA ILE A 31 12.41 -26.91 -24.32
C ILE A 31 10.96 -26.58 -23.95
N LYS A 32 10.61 -26.72 -22.65
CA LYS A 32 9.29 -26.34 -22.14
C LYS A 32 9.21 -24.81 -21.96
N GLU A 33 8.15 -24.19 -22.44
CA GLU A 33 7.88 -22.76 -22.26
C GLU A 33 7.44 -22.43 -20.82
N LEU A 34 7.52 -21.14 -20.44
CA LEU A 34 7.05 -20.67 -19.14
C LEU A 34 5.53 -20.76 -19.02
N THR A 35 5.03 -21.17 -17.84
CA THR A 35 3.59 -21.09 -17.53
C THR A 35 3.15 -19.64 -17.30
N LYS A 36 1.84 -19.39 -17.37
CA LYS A 36 1.20 -18.11 -16.99
C LYS A 36 1.67 -17.64 -15.61
N GLU A 37 1.56 -18.50 -14.60
CA GLU A 37 2.04 -18.25 -13.22
C GLU A 37 3.53 -17.88 -13.16
N GLN A 38 4.37 -18.51 -14.00
CA GLN A 38 5.80 -18.19 -14.09
C GLN A 38 6.05 -16.81 -14.72
N LYS A 39 5.27 -16.42 -15.74
CA LYS A 39 5.33 -15.07 -16.34
C LYS A 39 4.86 -14.00 -15.34
N GLU A 40 3.65 -14.12 -14.80
CA GLU A 40 3.07 -13.21 -13.80
C GLU A 40 3.99 -13.03 -12.58
N LYS A 41 4.63 -14.10 -12.10
CA LYS A 41 5.57 -14.04 -10.98
C LYS A 41 6.88 -13.34 -11.35
N LEU A 42 7.39 -13.51 -12.58
CA LEU A 42 8.54 -12.74 -13.08
C LEU A 42 8.20 -11.25 -13.23
N GLU A 43 7.04 -10.90 -13.78
CA GLU A 43 6.54 -9.53 -13.88
C GLU A 43 6.40 -8.89 -12.50
N LYS A 44 5.80 -9.59 -11.54
CA LYS A 44 5.65 -9.10 -10.16
C LYS A 44 7.00 -8.89 -9.48
N MET A 45 7.96 -9.78 -9.67
CA MET A 45 9.33 -9.58 -9.18
C MET A 45 10.03 -8.42 -9.89
N TYR A 46 9.79 -8.21 -11.19
CA TYR A 46 10.38 -7.10 -11.95
C TYR A 46 9.78 -5.74 -11.58
N SER A 47 8.46 -5.63 -11.41
CA SER A 47 7.80 -4.44 -10.86
C SER A 47 8.30 -4.13 -9.43
N THR A 48 8.47 -5.16 -8.60
CA THR A 48 9.10 -5.01 -7.27
C THR A 48 10.54 -4.50 -7.38
N TYR A 49 11.33 -5.03 -8.31
CA TYR A 49 12.68 -4.55 -8.60
C TYR A 49 12.68 -3.09 -9.07
N GLN A 50 11.77 -2.68 -9.96
CA GLN A 50 11.62 -1.28 -10.39
C GLN A 50 11.24 -0.34 -9.22
N GLN A 51 10.43 -0.81 -8.26
CA GLN A 51 10.12 -0.07 -7.02
C GLN A 51 11.33 0.04 -6.07
N TYR A 52 12.30 -0.88 -6.12
CA TYR A 52 13.58 -0.72 -5.42
C TYR A 52 14.61 0.07 -6.23
N TYR A 53 14.53 0.05 -7.56
CA TYR A 53 15.28 0.89 -8.51
C TYR A 53 14.76 2.34 -8.58
N LEU A 54 14.10 2.81 -7.51
CA LEU A 54 13.89 4.23 -7.26
C LEU A 54 15.25 4.91 -7.17
N LYS A 55 15.43 5.99 -7.94
CA LYS A 55 16.57 6.91 -7.80
C LYS A 55 16.83 7.23 -6.31
N PRO A 56 18.10 7.40 -5.88
CA PRO A 56 18.42 7.95 -4.57
C PRO A 56 17.66 9.25 -4.30
N GLY A 57 17.22 9.45 -3.05
CA GLY A 57 16.42 10.60 -2.63
C GLY A 57 14.89 10.46 -2.64
N ILE A 58 14.24 11.56 -2.25
CA ILE A 58 12.79 11.84 -2.30
C ILE A 58 12.49 12.53 -3.66
N SER A 59 11.21 12.79 -3.99
CA SER A 59 10.88 13.72 -5.08
C SER A 59 11.53 15.09 -4.84
N GLU A 60 12.08 15.73 -5.90
CA GLU A 60 12.83 16.99 -5.89
C GLU A 60 12.17 18.14 -5.10
N LYS A 61 10.85 18.08 -4.91
CA LYS A 61 10.00 19.05 -4.18
C LYS A 61 10.16 19.03 -2.64
N ALA A 62 11.12 18.31 -2.07
CA ALA A 62 11.32 18.24 -0.62
C ALA A 62 11.88 19.56 -0.05
N ASN A 63 11.08 20.28 0.73
CA ASN A 63 11.47 21.56 1.33
C ASN A 63 12.36 21.36 2.57
N VAL A 64 13.60 21.87 2.51
CA VAL A 64 14.42 22.08 3.72
C VAL A 64 13.88 23.30 4.47
N LYS A 65 13.79 23.23 5.80
CA LYS A 65 13.21 24.30 6.64
C LYS A 65 14.27 24.88 7.59
N ASP A 66 14.34 26.21 7.66
CA ASP A 66 15.08 26.92 8.71
C ASP A 66 14.48 26.58 10.07
N TRP A 67 15.18 25.80 10.88
CA TRP A 67 14.74 25.47 12.23
C TRP A 67 15.15 26.58 13.20
N LYS A 68 14.17 27.40 13.62
CA LYS A 68 14.40 28.63 14.42
C LYS A 68 14.12 28.45 15.93
N GLU A 69 13.56 27.31 16.33
CA GLU A 69 13.47 26.89 17.73
C GLU A 69 14.76 26.12 18.12
N PRO A 70 15.06 25.88 19.41
CA PRO A 70 15.96 24.78 19.78
C PRO A 70 15.45 23.45 19.20
N LEU A 71 16.33 22.46 18.99
CA LEU A 71 15.87 21.13 18.57
C LEU A 71 14.88 20.59 19.62
N PRO A 72 13.67 20.15 19.22
CA PRO A 72 12.47 20.28 20.05
C PRO A 72 12.42 19.45 21.35
N TRP A 73 13.43 18.62 21.62
CA TRP A 73 13.50 17.69 22.75
C TRP A 73 14.81 17.78 23.55
N ILE A 74 15.66 18.79 23.33
CA ILE A 74 16.87 19.03 24.15
C ILE A 74 16.44 19.54 25.53
N GLU A 75 16.29 18.61 26.48
CA GLU A 75 16.13 18.82 27.94
C GLU A 75 15.23 19.98 28.38
N VAL A 76 14.18 20.30 27.61
CA VAL A 76 13.18 21.31 28.00
C VAL A 76 12.19 20.72 29.02
N GLN A 77 12.72 20.33 30.18
CA GLN A 77 12.03 20.63 31.43
C GLN A 77 11.89 22.15 31.48
N GLN A 78 10.70 22.66 31.17
CA GLN A 78 10.45 24.10 31.27
C GLN A 78 10.50 24.51 32.75
N LYS A 79 11.67 24.98 33.20
CA LYS A 79 11.85 25.61 34.52
C LYS A 79 10.87 26.78 34.62
N GLY A 80 9.82 26.62 35.42
CA GLY A 80 8.76 27.60 35.59
C GLY A 80 7.52 27.40 34.70
N PHE A 81 7.34 26.26 34.03
CA PHE A 81 6.01 25.88 33.54
C PHE A 81 5.11 25.57 34.73
N ASP A 82 3.95 26.21 34.78
CA ASP A 82 2.98 26.05 35.85
C ASP A 82 2.04 24.87 35.57
N TRP A 83 2.21 23.79 36.33
CA TRP A 83 1.38 22.60 36.20
C TRP A 83 -0.05 22.78 36.73
N SER A 84 -0.36 23.87 37.44
CA SER A 84 -1.67 24.08 38.07
C SER A 84 -2.82 24.00 37.05
N ASN A 85 -2.69 24.64 35.89
CA ASN A 85 -3.69 24.62 34.82
C ASN A 85 -3.88 23.22 34.20
N VAL A 86 -2.85 22.37 34.20
CA VAL A 86 -2.97 20.98 33.71
C VAL A 86 -3.60 20.09 34.77
N LYS A 87 -3.25 20.27 36.05
CA LYS A 87 -3.89 19.56 37.18
C LYS A 87 -5.36 19.96 37.33
N ASP A 88 -5.71 21.23 37.12
CA ASP A 88 -7.09 21.75 37.12
C ASP A 88 -7.90 21.26 35.91
N TRP A 89 -7.34 21.32 34.69
CA TRP A 89 -7.97 20.74 33.49
C TRP A 89 -8.29 19.26 33.71
N LEU A 90 -7.34 18.47 34.22
CA LEU A 90 -7.55 17.06 34.51
C LEU A 90 -8.64 16.87 35.58
N SER A 91 -8.62 17.65 36.65
CA SER A 91 -9.57 17.55 37.77
C SER A 91 -11.01 18.00 37.42
N ASN A 92 -11.20 18.75 36.32
CA ASN A 92 -12.52 19.25 35.89
C ASN A 92 -12.96 18.73 34.52
N ALA A 93 -12.14 17.95 33.81
CA ALA A 93 -12.50 17.37 32.53
C ALA A 93 -13.66 16.36 32.66
N LYS A 94 -14.48 16.30 31.62
CA LYS A 94 -15.60 15.37 31.47
C LYS A 94 -15.27 14.29 30.46
N LEU A 95 -15.74 13.08 30.73
CA LEU A 95 -15.73 11.96 29.79
C LEU A 95 -17.06 11.90 29.05
N GLU A 96 -17.02 11.94 27.73
CA GLU A 96 -18.19 11.90 26.84
C GLU A 96 -17.97 10.81 25.77
N ILE A 97 -19.01 10.05 25.42
CA ILE A 97 -18.95 9.13 24.27
C ILE A 97 -19.37 9.91 23.01
N TYR A 98 -18.54 9.86 21.97
CA TYR A 98 -18.80 10.46 20.66
C TYR A 98 -18.73 9.40 19.57
N ASN A 99 -19.77 9.30 18.74
CA ASN A 99 -19.91 8.22 17.77
C ASN A 99 -20.10 8.74 16.32
N PRO A 100 -19.06 9.33 15.71
CA PRO A 100 -19.10 9.71 14.29
C PRO A 100 -19.07 8.45 13.41
N PHE A 101 -20.04 8.35 12.50
CA PHE A 101 -20.13 7.29 11.49
C PHE A 101 -20.13 5.84 12.03
N GLY A 102 -20.61 5.63 13.26
CA GLY A 102 -20.66 4.30 13.88
C GLY A 102 -19.37 3.84 14.55
N ILE A 103 -18.34 4.69 14.60
CA ILE A 103 -17.07 4.40 15.30
C ILE A 103 -17.09 5.07 16.69
N PRO A 104 -17.13 4.32 17.80
CA PRO A 104 -17.15 4.91 19.15
C PRO A 104 -15.78 5.45 19.59
N TRP A 105 -15.78 6.71 20.04
CA TRP A 105 -14.67 7.41 20.68
C TRP A 105 -15.04 7.86 22.09
N LEU A 106 -14.07 7.80 23.00
CA LEU A 106 -14.09 8.49 24.26
C LEU A 106 -13.44 9.86 24.11
N LEU A 107 -14.18 10.91 24.44
CA LEU A 107 -13.70 12.29 24.50
C LEU A 107 -13.49 12.69 25.95
N LEU A 108 -12.27 13.09 26.31
CA LEU A 108 -11.97 13.73 27.59
C LEU A 108 -11.82 15.23 27.35
N ARG A 109 -12.87 15.99 27.68
CA ARG A 109 -13.05 17.41 27.34
C ARG A 109 -13.02 18.29 28.58
N GLY A 110 -12.25 19.37 28.56
CA GLY A 110 -12.15 20.30 29.68
C GLY A 110 -11.59 21.67 29.30
N LYS A 111 -11.78 22.67 30.18
CA LYS A 111 -11.26 24.03 29.97
C LYS A 111 -9.79 24.13 30.34
N TYR A 112 -9.01 24.81 29.51
CA TYR A 112 -7.58 25.01 29.68
C TYR A 112 -7.14 26.36 29.13
N VAL A 113 -6.42 27.13 29.94
CA VAL A 113 -5.79 28.39 29.53
C VAL A 113 -4.32 28.12 29.22
N PRO A 114 -3.89 28.15 27.95
CA PRO A 114 -2.52 27.78 27.59
C PRO A 114 -1.52 28.89 27.92
N HIS A 115 -0.40 28.50 28.54
CA HIS A 115 0.73 29.40 28.83
C HIS A 115 1.49 29.87 27.57
N VAL A 116 1.23 29.30 26.40
CA VAL A 116 1.95 29.56 25.14
C VAL A 116 0.95 29.72 24.00
N ASN A 117 1.26 30.58 23.03
CA ASN A 117 0.38 30.91 21.92
C ASN A 117 0.33 29.74 20.90
N ILE A 118 -0.76 28.95 20.91
CA ILE A 118 -0.88 27.69 20.16
C ILE A 118 -0.97 27.94 18.63
N ASN A 119 -0.07 27.31 17.86
CA ASN A 119 -0.27 27.06 16.43
C ASN A 119 -1.20 25.84 16.24
N ARG A 120 -2.10 25.88 15.25
CA ARG A 120 -3.18 24.88 15.12
C ARG A 120 -2.70 23.47 14.73
N ASP A 121 -1.45 23.34 14.29
CA ASP A 121 -1.00 22.18 13.52
C ASP A 121 -0.16 21.17 14.33
N GLU A 122 -0.17 21.24 15.67
CA GLU A 122 0.52 20.28 16.56
C GLU A 122 -0.11 18.87 16.51
N THR A 123 0.24 18.11 15.48
CA THR A 123 -0.16 16.72 15.29
C THR A 123 0.68 15.82 16.21
N LEU A 124 0.12 15.44 17.36
CA LEU A 124 0.80 14.56 18.32
C LEU A 124 0.78 13.09 17.88
N GLU A 125 1.92 12.42 18.05
CA GLU A 125 2.07 10.99 17.81
C GLU A 125 1.69 10.15 19.07
N CYS A 126 1.57 8.84 18.92
CA CYS A 126 1.54 7.90 20.04
C CYS A 126 2.95 7.32 20.26
N ILE A 127 3.40 7.14 21.51
CA ILE A 127 4.64 6.39 21.80
C ILE A 127 4.44 4.91 21.45
N ASN A 128 3.22 4.40 21.65
CA ASN A 128 2.81 3.04 21.31
C ASN A 128 2.63 2.85 19.80
N LYS A 129 3.64 3.21 18.99
CA LYS A 129 3.68 3.09 17.53
C LYS A 129 4.00 1.64 17.10
N LYS A 130 3.17 0.70 17.56
CA LYS A 130 3.11 -0.70 17.10
C LYS A 130 1.74 -0.95 16.51
N ASP A 131 1.66 -1.56 15.33
CA ASP A 131 1.45 -3.01 15.10
C ASP A 131 0.57 -3.83 16.10
N SER A 132 -0.20 -3.21 17.00
CA SER A 132 -1.12 -3.92 17.89
C SER A 132 -2.46 -4.17 17.20
N ILE A 133 -2.51 -5.21 16.38
CA ILE A 133 -3.78 -5.89 16.07
C ILE A 133 -4.22 -6.58 17.38
N GLY A 134 -4.97 -5.87 18.22
CA GLY A 134 -5.46 -6.37 19.50
C GLY A 134 -5.86 -5.28 20.50
N THR A 135 -6.66 -5.67 21.48
CA THR A 135 -7.16 -4.82 22.57
C THR A 135 -6.04 -4.40 23.52
N LEU A 136 -5.80 -3.09 23.65
CA LEU A 136 -4.85 -2.54 24.63
C LEU A 136 -5.55 -2.19 25.95
N CYS A 137 -5.05 -2.69 27.07
CA CYS A 137 -5.50 -2.27 28.40
C CYS A 137 -5.00 -0.85 28.75
N GLU A 138 -3.78 -0.51 28.33
CA GLU A 138 -3.13 0.78 28.58
C GLU A 138 -2.67 1.45 27.28
N LEU A 139 -2.80 2.78 27.18
CA LEU A 139 -2.41 3.57 26.01
C LEU A 139 -1.70 4.87 26.41
N THR A 140 -0.47 5.10 25.93
CA THR A 140 0.35 6.26 26.30
C THR A 140 0.61 7.19 25.10
N THR A 141 0.32 8.48 25.28
CA THR A 141 0.56 9.54 24.28
C THR A 141 2.04 9.89 24.15
N ALA A 142 2.43 10.56 23.06
CA ALA A 142 3.68 11.33 23.05
C ALA A 142 3.64 12.49 24.08
N PRO A 143 4.80 13.07 24.43
CA PRO A 143 4.89 14.35 25.12
C PRO A 143 4.03 15.43 24.47
N ILE A 144 3.28 16.14 25.30
CA ILE A 144 2.34 17.18 24.88
C ILE A 144 3.02 18.54 25.11
N LYS A 145 3.45 19.23 24.05
CA LYS A 145 4.19 20.52 24.14
C LYS A 145 3.40 21.56 24.96
N MET A 146 2.10 21.66 24.72
CA MET A 146 1.19 22.58 25.45
C MET A 146 1.00 22.24 26.95
N PHE A 147 1.33 21.02 27.38
CA PHE A 147 1.35 20.58 28.79
C PHE A 147 2.81 20.43 29.29
N GLY A 148 3.73 21.29 28.84
CA GLY A 148 5.11 21.31 29.33
C GLY A 148 5.91 20.04 29.02
N ASN A 149 5.59 19.36 27.90
CA ASN A 149 6.13 18.05 27.50
C ASN A 149 5.72 16.86 28.41
N MET A 150 4.71 16.99 29.26
CA MET A 150 4.14 15.86 30.01
C MET A 150 3.50 14.82 29.08
N GLY A 151 3.52 13.55 29.50
CA GLY A 151 2.81 12.47 28.82
C GLY A 151 1.47 12.17 29.49
N ILE A 152 0.53 11.55 28.77
CA ILE A 152 -0.72 11.06 29.34
C ILE A 152 -0.83 9.56 29.04
N LYS A 153 -1.22 8.79 30.05
CA LYS A 153 -1.51 7.36 29.94
C LYS A 153 -2.97 7.11 30.33
N PHE A 154 -3.70 6.46 29.44
CA PHE A 154 -5.06 5.96 29.67
C PHE A 154 -4.99 4.50 30.09
N ILE A 155 -5.86 4.09 31.02
CA ILE A 155 -6.06 2.69 31.44
C ILE A 155 -7.57 2.41 31.37
N SER A 156 -7.97 1.32 30.72
CA SER A 156 -9.37 0.95 30.63
C SER A 156 -9.81 0.07 31.80
N HIS A 157 -10.95 0.40 32.39
CA HIS A 157 -11.73 -0.46 33.29
C HIS A 157 -13.17 -0.57 32.76
N LEU A 158 -13.29 -0.72 31.43
CA LEU A 158 -14.56 -0.77 30.71
C LEU A 158 -14.99 -2.19 30.41
N GLN A 159 -16.30 -2.41 30.48
CA GLN A 159 -16.97 -3.65 30.11
C GLN A 159 -18.07 -3.38 29.08
N SER A 160 -18.27 -4.32 28.15
CA SER A 160 -19.41 -4.32 27.22
C SER A 160 -20.72 -4.67 27.93
N ALA A 161 -21.85 -4.58 27.22
CA ALA A 161 -23.14 -5.10 27.68
C ALA A 161 -23.12 -6.63 27.97
N SER A 162 -22.20 -7.39 27.36
CA SER A 162 -21.96 -8.82 27.63
C SER A 162 -21.02 -9.07 28.83
N GLY A 163 -20.37 -8.04 29.37
CA GLY A 163 -19.40 -8.13 30.47
C GLY A 163 -17.95 -8.33 30.03
N ASP A 164 -17.69 -8.38 28.73
CA ASP A 164 -16.34 -8.55 28.16
C ASP A 164 -15.50 -7.29 28.31
N PHE A 165 -14.18 -7.45 28.48
CA PHE A 165 -13.26 -6.33 28.63
C PHE A 165 -13.12 -5.49 27.35
N VAL A 166 -13.41 -4.20 27.44
CA VAL A 166 -13.23 -3.24 26.34
C VAL A 166 -11.97 -2.42 26.60
N GLY A 167 -10.99 -2.53 25.71
CA GLY A 167 -9.78 -1.70 25.76
C GLY A 167 -9.72 -0.69 24.63
N PHE A 168 -8.53 -0.17 24.38
CA PHE A 168 -8.26 0.85 23.36
C PHE A 168 -7.64 0.25 22.09
N SER A 169 -7.88 0.90 20.95
CA SER A 169 -7.24 0.58 19.66
C SER A 169 -6.36 1.72 19.13
N LYS A 170 -6.74 2.98 19.40
CA LYS A 170 -6.07 4.16 18.84
C LYS A 170 -6.33 5.41 19.69
N TYR A 171 -5.49 6.44 19.54
CA TYR A 171 -5.74 7.80 20.00
C TYR A 171 -5.69 8.77 18.80
N SER A 172 -6.43 9.88 18.87
CA SER A 172 -6.43 10.96 17.88
C SER A 172 -6.16 12.31 18.57
N PRO A 173 -5.34 13.18 17.95
CA PRO A 173 -4.77 14.37 18.60
C PRO A 173 -5.80 15.43 18.99
N PHE A 174 -5.31 16.40 19.76
CA PHE A 174 -6.06 17.48 20.41
C PHE A 174 -6.88 18.30 19.40
N THR A 175 -8.17 18.48 19.69
CA THR A 175 -8.92 19.63 19.17
C THR A 175 -8.86 20.76 20.20
N THR A 176 -8.46 21.96 19.75
CA THR A 176 -8.34 23.15 20.59
C THR A 176 -9.31 24.24 20.12
N SER A 177 -10.32 24.55 20.94
CA SER A 177 -11.28 25.62 20.63
C SER A 177 -10.74 26.95 21.13
N LYS A 178 -10.14 27.76 20.24
CA LYS A 178 -9.62 29.10 20.59
C LYS A 178 -10.73 30.07 21.05
N SER A 179 -11.99 29.80 20.73
CA SER A 179 -13.16 30.56 21.17
C SER A 179 -13.67 30.17 22.55
N GLU A 180 -13.50 28.91 22.97
CA GLU A 180 -14.11 28.37 24.20
C GLU A 180 -13.07 28.10 25.32
N GLN A 181 -11.78 28.19 25.00
CA GLN A 181 -10.65 27.79 25.86
C GLN A 181 -10.75 26.31 26.28
N GLU A 182 -11.09 25.43 25.34
CA GLU A 182 -11.29 24.00 25.59
C GLU A 182 -10.30 23.11 24.85
N ILE A 183 -9.87 22.06 25.55
CA ILE A 183 -9.06 20.95 25.06
C ILE A 183 -9.91 19.68 25.13
N THR A 184 -9.86 18.89 24.05
CA THR A 184 -10.39 17.51 24.02
C THR A 184 -9.30 16.52 23.65
N LEU A 185 -9.14 15.46 24.44
CA LEU A 185 -8.41 14.24 24.06
C LEU A 185 -9.39 13.21 23.51
N SER A 186 -9.00 12.44 22.48
CA SER A 186 -9.88 11.43 21.89
C SER A 186 -9.23 10.05 21.79
N VAL A 187 -9.87 9.02 22.36
CA VAL A 187 -9.39 7.63 22.38
C VAL A 187 -10.45 6.72 21.75
N ARG A 188 -10.05 5.89 20.77
CA ARG A 188 -10.92 4.89 20.12
C ARG A 188 -10.87 3.58 20.90
N LEU A 189 -12.03 2.99 21.14
CA LEU A 189 -12.19 1.66 21.75
C LEU A 189 -11.80 0.54 20.77
N SER A 190 -11.61 -0.69 21.26
CA SER A 190 -11.10 -1.82 20.46
C SER A 190 -12.16 -2.75 19.87
N SER A 191 -13.43 -2.53 20.15
CA SER A 191 -14.57 -3.23 19.56
C SER A 191 -15.49 -2.24 18.86
N ASP A 192 -16.04 -2.62 17.70
CA ASP A 192 -16.99 -1.76 16.98
C ASP A 192 -18.40 -1.80 17.60
N ASP A 193 -18.71 -2.80 18.43
CA ASP A 193 -19.96 -2.90 19.21
C ASP A 193 -19.97 -2.04 20.49
N SER A 194 -18.90 -1.31 20.79
CA SER A 194 -18.67 -0.71 22.13
C SER A 194 -19.44 0.58 22.42
N ILE A 195 -20.64 0.74 21.86
CA ILE A 195 -21.55 1.87 22.14
C ILE A 195 -22.13 1.72 23.56
N ASP A 196 -22.58 0.52 23.92
CA ASP A 196 -23.16 0.19 25.23
C ASP A 196 -22.08 -0.35 26.21
N CYS A 197 -21.01 0.42 26.41
CA CYS A 197 -19.99 0.12 27.43
C CYS A 197 -20.26 0.82 28.77
N LYS A 198 -19.80 0.20 29.86
CA LYS A 198 -19.93 0.68 31.24
C LYS A 198 -18.60 0.59 31.98
N GLY A 199 -18.48 1.31 33.10
CA GLY A 199 -17.30 1.32 33.96
C GLY A 199 -16.60 2.68 33.93
N SER A 200 -15.27 2.67 33.94
CA SER A 200 -14.46 3.88 33.96
C SER A 200 -13.18 3.76 33.13
N ILE A 201 -12.54 4.89 32.87
CA ILE A 201 -11.12 4.94 32.50
C ILE A 201 -10.34 5.65 33.60
N GLU A 202 -9.09 5.23 33.81
CA GLU A 202 -8.12 6.00 34.59
C GLU A 202 -7.18 6.75 33.65
N VAL A 203 -6.75 7.94 34.08
CA VAL A 203 -5.84 8.81 33.35
C VAL A 203 -4.71 9.21 34.29
N GLU A 204 -3.50 8.82 33.90
CA GLU A 204 -2.25 9.08 34.60
C GLU A 204 -1.50 10.19 33.85
N LEU A 205 -1.36 11.36 34.50
CA LEU A 205 -0.50 12.43 34.01
C LEU A 205 0.95 12.09 34.37
N LEU A 206 1.77 11.78 33.36
CA LEU A 206 3.15 11.38 33.53
C LEU A 206 4.08 12.61 33.47
N PRO A 207 5.17 12.64 34.26
CA PRO A 207 6.18 13.69 34.16
C PRO A 207 6.78 13.75 32.75
N PRO A 208 7.40 14.88 32.36
CA PRO A 208 8.04 14.99 31.05
C PRO A 208 9.09 13.90 30.87
N LEU A 209 8.80 12.93 29.99
CA LEU A 209 9.67 11.79 29.73
C LEU A 209 11.02 12.31 29.21
N PRO A 210 12.14 12.08 29.92
CA PRO A 210 13.44 12.47 29.40
C PRO A 210 13.76 11.62 28.17
N TRP A 211 14.20 12.27 27.09
CA TRP A 211 14.58 11.59 25.86
C TRP A 211 16.08 11.33 25.86
N LYS A 212 16.46 10.06 25.86
CA LYS A 212 17.83 9.69 25.48
C LYS A 212 18.03 10.14 24.05
N HIS A 213 19.16 10.79 23.79
CA HIS A 213 19.51 11.26 22.47
C HIS A 213 21.01 11.20 22.24
N THR A 214 21.41 11.15 20.98
CA THR A 214 22.82 11.28 20.55
C THR A 214 22.90 11.99 19.21
N ARG A 215 23.95 12.78 18.99
CA ARG A 215 24.28 13.39 17.69
C ARG A 215 25.38 12.57 17.03
N ILE A 216 25.09 12.06 15.86
CA ILE A 216 26.00 11.32 14.99
C ILE A 216 26.40 12.23 13.82
N SER A 217 27.67 12.17 13.45
CA SER A 217 28.21 12.88 12.28
C SER A 217 27.91 12.10 11.00
N LEU A 218 27.63 12.81 9.92
CA LEU A 218 27.43 12.27 8.56
C LEU A 218 28.43 12.87 7.57
N LEU A 219 29.54 13.41 8.08
CA LEU A 219 30.67 13.87 7.26
C LEU A 219 31.36 12.66 6.60
N PRO A 220 31.98 12.80 5.41
CA PRO A 220 32.60 11.67 4.70
C PRO A 220 33.67 10.92 5.52
N GLU A 221 34.41 11.64 6.37
CA GLU A 221 35.40 11.08 7.31
C GLU A 221 34.79 10.27 8.47
N ASP A 222 33.46 10.29 8.64
CA ASP A 222 32.70 9.54 9.63
C ASP A 222 31.89 8.38 9.05
N GLU A 223 31.92 8.16 7.73
CA GLU A 223 31.18 7.08 7.08
C GLU A 223 31.66 5.68 7.51
N GLY A 224 30.70 4.80 7.79
CA GLY A 224 30.96 3.41 8.17
C GLY A 224 31.48 3.22 9.60
N LYS A 225 31.61 4.28 10.41
CA LYS A 225 31.97 4.16 11.83
C LYS A 225 30.87 3.42 12.61
N GLU A 226 31.30 2.66 13.61
CA GLU A 226 30.41 1.99 14.56
C GLU A 226 30.01 2.95 15.69
N TYR A 227 28.72 2.96 16.01
CA TYR A 227 28.09 3.74 17.06
C TYR A 227 27.31 2.81 17.99
N GLU A 228 27.22 3.19 19.27
CA GLU A 228 26.39 2.49 20.26
C GLU A 228 25.40 3.48 20.89
N PHE A 229 24.13 3.08 20.98
CA PHE A 229 23.07 3.89 21.61
C PHE A 229 22.04 2.97 22.27
N ASP A 230 21.85 3.11 23.59
CA ASP A 230 20.94 2.29 24.39
C ASP A 230 21.13 0.77 24.17
N ASP A 231 22.37 0.31 24.38
CA ASP A 231 22.81 -1.10 24.28
C ASP A 231 22.69 -1.72 22.85
N VAL A 232 22.42 -0.89 21.84
CA VAL A 232 22.35 -1.26 20.41
C VAL A 232 23.59 -0.76 19.66
N ARG A 233 24.25 -1.65 18.91
CA ARG A 233 25.35 -1.32 17.99
C ARG A 233 24.89 -1.28 16.53
N PHE A 234 25.38 -0.28 15.81
CA PHE A 234 25.07 -0.04 14.40
C PHE A 234 26.17 0.79 13.73
N LYS A 235 26.24 0.74 12.39
CA LYS A 235 27.03 1.69 11.58
C LYS A 235 26.11 2.63 10.83
N VAL A 236 26.65 3.76 10.38
CA VAL A 236 25.94 4.70 9.52
C VAL A 236 26.70 4.89 8.21
N PHE A 237 26.00 4.74 7.10
CA PHE A 237 26.46 5.00 5.74
C PHE A 237 25.60 6.09 5.11
N LYS A 238 26.13 6.76 4.07
CA LYS A 238 25.46 7.87 3.39
C LYS A 238 25.35 7.60 1.89
N SER A 239 24.27 8.05 1.27
CA SER A 239 24.14 8.06 -0.19
C SER A 239 24.55 9.40 -0.80
N ASN A 240 24.97 9.35 -2.06
CA ASN A 240 25.10 10.52 -2.91
C ASN A 240 24.01 10.46 -4.00
N PRO A 241 22.99 11.35 -4.01
CA PRO A 241 22.67 12.37 -2.99
C PRO A 241 21.75 11.87 -1.86
N GLY A 242 22.14 12.14 -0.61
CA GLY A 242 21.24 12.58 0.47
C GLY A 242 20.61 11.53 1.39
N ASP A 243 20.56 10.24 1.06
CA ASP A 243 19.98 9.21 1.94
C ASP A 243 20.93 8.81 3.09
N VAL A 244 20.38 8.35 4.20
CA VAL A 244 21.16 7.84 5.35
C VAL A 244 20.74 6.39 5.66
N ILE A 245 21.72 5.51 5.86
CA ILE A 245 21.52 4.07 6.01
C ILE A 245 22.12 3.60 7.33
N LEU A 246 21.33 2.93 8.17
CA LEU A 246 21.80 2.30 9.41
C LEU A 246 22.00 0.80 9.16
N GLU A 247 23.21 0.28 9.40
CA GLU A 247 23.54 -1.16 9.41
C GLU A 247 23.52 -1.69 10.84
N TYR A 248 22.80 -2.78 11.12
CA TYR A 248 22.67 -3.31 12.49
C TYR A 248 22.37 -4.82 12.51
N ASP A 249 22.62 -5.49 13.64
CA ASP A 249 22.23 -6.89 13.85
C ASP A 249 20.70 -7.00 14.06
N LYS A 250 20.04 -7.90 13.33
CA LYS A 250 18.61 -8.21 13.32
C LYS A 250 17.99 -8.34 14.72
N LYS A 251 18.75 -8.79 15.73
CA LYS A 251 18.30 -8.83 17.14
C LYS A 251 17.85 -7.46 17.67
N TYR A 252 18.43 -6.37 17.15
CA TYR A 252 18.15 -4.99 17.52
C TYR A 252 17.02 -4.32 16.71
N ALA A 253 16.42 -5.00 15.73
CA ALA A 253 15.38 -4.42 14.88
C ALA A 253 14.20 -3.84 15.69
N LYS A 254 13.84 -4.48 16.81
CA LYS A 254 12.76 -4.04 17.71
C LYS A 254 13.10 -2.78 18.51
N GLN A 255 14.38 -2.52 18.80
CA GLN A 255 14.85 -1.27 19.41
C GLN A 255 14.87 -0.15 18.37
N ILE A 256 15.51 -0.38 17.22
CA ILE A 256 15.67 0.61 16.14
C ILE A 256 14.31 1.01 15.52
N ALA A 257 13.28 0.16 15.64
CA ALA A 257 11.91 0.52 15.29
C ALA A 257 11.35 1.67 16.14
N ARG A 258 11.71 1.73 17.43
CA ARG A 258 11.25 2.76 18.38
C ARG A 258 12.00 4.10 18.28
N TRP A 259 13.13 4.13 17.58
CA TRP A 259 13.95 5.33 17.46
C TRP A 259 13.28 6.34 16.53
N LYS A 260 13.25 7.61 16.97
CA LYS A 260 12.92 8.77 16.14
C LYS A 260 14.24 9.42 15.72
N LEU A 261 14.41 9.67 14.42
CA LEU A 261 15.64 10.20 13.86
C LEU A 261 15.36 11.54 13.19
N ILE A 262 16.28 12.49 13.32
CA ILE A 262 16.21 13.81 12.71
C ILE A 262 17.51 14.06 11.96
N LEU A 263 17.42 14.33 10.66
CA LEU A 263 18.55 14.66 9.81
C LEU A 263 18.70 16.19 9.70
N ILE A 264 19.94 16.65 9.70
CA ILE A 264 20.30 18.07 9.79
C ILE A 264 21.37 18.40 8.76
N ARG A 265 21.32 19.64 8.25
CA ARG A 265 22.39 20.26 7.46
C ARG A 265 22.77 21.58 8.12
N GLY A 266 23.92 21.63 8.79
CA GLY A 266 24.39 22.77 9.60
C GLY A 266 23.51 23.01 10.82
N GLN A 267 22.50 23.88 10.66
CA GLN A 267 21.45 24.16 11.67
C GLN A 267 20.03 23.97 11.11
N GLN A 268 19.87 23.62 9.83
CA GLN A 268 18.56 23.43 9.19
C GLN A 268 18.08 21.98 9.37
N LEU A 269 16.78 21.82 9.61
CA LEU A 269 16.15 20.50 9.76
C LEU A 269 15.70 19.98 8.40
N ILE A 270 16.07 18.73 8.10
CA ILE A 270 15.67 18.04 6.87
C ILE A 270 14.35 17.33 7.16
N GLU A 271 13.28 17.72 6.45
CA GLU A 271 11.94 17.15 6.62
C GLU A 271 11.85 15.76 5.96
N CYS A 272 12.32 14.75 6.68
CA CYS A 272 12.16 13.36 6.31
C CYS A 272 10.70 12.94 6.52
N GLY A 273 9.98 12.62 5.44
CA GLY A 273 8.66 11.99 5.54
C GLY A 273 8.71 10.60 6.19
N ASN A 274 7.55 9.95 6.37
CA ASN A 274 7.44 8.60 6.95
C ASN A 274 8.08 7.46 6.10
N ASN A 275 8.99 7.78 5.18
CA ASN A 275 9.61 6.90 4.19
C ASN A 275 10.74 6.04 4.80
N LYS A 276 10.51 5.47 5.99
CA LYS A 276 11.42 4.55 6.66
C LYS A 276 11.29 3.17 6.03
N MET A 277 12.15 2.87 5.07
CA MET A 277 12.23 1.54 4.46
C MET A 277 13.09 0.60 5.30
N TRP A 278 12.64 -0.64 5.42
CA TRP A 278 13.34 -1.76 6.06
C TRP A 278 13.72 -2.79 5.01
N GLY A 279 14.83 -3.48 5.18
CA GLY A 279 15.28 -4.49 4.23
C GLY A 279 16.61 -5.13 4.59
N ASP A 280 16.98 -6.10 3.77
CA ASP A 280 18.25 -6.81 3.85
C ASP A 280 19.36 -6.12 3.02
N LYS A 281 20.50 -6.79 2.94
CA LYS A 281 21.72 -6.36 2.24
C LYS A 281 21.50 -6.06 0.75
N GLY A 282 20.43 -6.56 0.13
CA GLY A 282 20.10 -6.34 -1.27
C GLY A 282 19.87 -4.88 -1.63
N ILE A 283 19.18 -4.12 -0.78
CA ILE A 283 18.97 -2.69 -1.02
C ILE A 283 20.27 -1.90 -0.78
N LEU A 284 21.17 -2.35 0.10
CA LEU A 284 22.51 -1.75 0.22
C LEU A 284 23.38 -2.08 -1.00
N HIS A 285 23.24 -3.28 -1.58
CA HIS A 285 23.96 -3.66 -2.80
C HIS A 285 23.42 -2.93 -4.03
N LEU A 286 22.10 -2.79 -4.20
CA LEU A 286 21.51 -1.90 -5.21
C LEU A 286 22.02 -0.46 -5.03
N TYR A 287 22.15 0.03 -3.80
CA TYR A 287 22.71 1.35 -3.56
C TYR A 287 24.21 1.46 -3.92
N LYS A 288 25.03 0.47 -3.56
CA LYS A 288 26.48 0.48 -3.87
C LYS A 288 26.82 0.11 -5.32
N TYR A 289 25.88 -0.51 -6.03
CA TYR A 289 26.01 -0.96 -7.42
C TYR A 289 24.73 -0.60 -8.19
N PRO A 290 24.53 0.69 -8.55
CA PRO A 290 23.31 1.12 -9.23
C PRO A 290 23.09 0.39 -10.56
N ASP A 291 24.15 0.01 -11.29
CA ASP A 291 24.09 -0.73 -12.56
C ASP A 291 23.81 -2.25 -12.42
N MET A 292 23.34 -2.69 -11.26
CA MET A 292 22.93 -4.07 -10.99
C MET A 292 21.69 -4.44 -11.81
N GLY A 293 21.73 -5.59 -12.49
CA GLY A 293 20.60 -6.09 -13.28
C GLY A 293 19.56 -6.85 -12.44
N PHE A 294 18.35 -6.96 -12.98
CA PHE A 294 17.23 -7.70 -12.36
C PHE A 294 17.59 -9.15 -12.03
N GLY A 295 18.24 -9.87 -12.94
CA GLY A 295 18.62 -11.27 -12.75
C GLY A 295 19.71 -11.45 -11.68
N GLU A 296 20.58 -10.46 -11.51
CA GLU A 296 21.58 -10.44 -10.43
C GLU A 296 20.92 -10.20 -9.07
N TRP A 297 19.97 -9.26 -9.00
CA TRP A 297 19.18 -8.98 -7.81
C TRP A 297 18.35 -10.20 -7.35
N CYS A 298 17.70 -10.90 -8.29
CA CYS A 298 16.96 -12.14 -8.01
C CYS A 298 17.83 -13.23 -7.36
N VAL A 299 19.00 -13.53 -7.94
CA VAL A 299 19.87 -14.62 -7.44
C VAL A 299 20.58 -14.29 -6.13
N ARG A 300 20.91 -13.01 -5.91
CA ARG A 300 21.60 -12.56 -4.69
C ARG A 300 20.67 -12.32 -3.50
N PHE A 301 19.41 -11.89 -3.71
CA PHE A 301 18.58 -11.34 -2.62
C PHE A 301 17.20 -11.97 -2.49
N LEU A 302 16.46 -12.19 -3.60
CA LEU A 302 15.25 -13.03 -3.54
C LEU A 302 15.59 -14.51 -3.33
N GLY A 303 16.84 -14.90 -3.60
CA GLY A 303 17.26 -16.29 -3.61
C GLY A 303 16.61 -17.08 -4.75
N VAL A 304 16.30 -16.42 -5.87
CA VAL A 304 15.60 -16.99 -7.02
C VAL A 304 16.54 -17.11 -8.22
N ASN A 305 16.75 -18.34 -8.68
CA ASN A 305 17.42 -18.72 -9.92
C ASN A 305 16.53 -19.69 -10.74
N CYS A 306 16.95 -20.09 -11.94
CA CYS A 306 16.22 -21.02 -12.81
C CYS A 306 15.74 -22.30 -12.09
N ASP A 307 16.63 -22.95 -11.33
CA ASP A 307 16.31 -24.19 -10.60
C ASP A 307 15.16 -23.98 -9.61
N SER A 308 15.26 -22.94 -8.78
CA SER A 308 14.26 -22.59 -7.75
C SER A 308 12.91 -22.15 -8.34
N PHE A 309 12.90 -21.79 -9.63
CA PHE A 309 11.73 -21.31 -10.36
C PHE A 309 11.10 -22.41 -11.22
N GLY A 310 11.69 -23.62 -11.27
CA GLY A 310 11.22 -24.72 -12.10
C GLY A 310 11.32 -24.45 -13.60
N THR A 311 12.39 -23.79 -14.04
CA THR A 311 12.58 -23.38 -15.44
C THR A 311 14.04 -23.53 -15.91
N THR A 312 14.32 -23.28 -17.18
CA THR A 312 15.68 -23.29 -17.75
C THR A 312 16.06 -21.93 -18.36
N PRO A 313 17.35 -21.63 -18.55
CA PRO A 313 17.79 -20.41 -19.25
C PRO A 313 17.24 -20.31 -20.67
N GLU A 314 17.03 -21.44 -21.35
CA GLU A 314 16.44 -21.51 -22.68
C GLU A 314 14.95 -21.13 -22.65
N ALA A 315 14.20 -21.61 -21.66
CA ALA A 315 12.78 -21.25 -21.49
C ALA A 315 12.61 -19.74 -21.22
N LEU A 316 13.52 -19.13 -20.43
CA LEU A 316 13.57 -17.66 -20.28
C LEU A 316 13.88 -16.97 -21.63
N LYS A 317 14.78 -17.52 -22.46
CA LYS A 317 15.09 -17.01 -23.81
C LYS A 317 14.02 -17.30 -24.88
N LEU A 318 13.07 -18.20 -24.61
CA LEU A 318 11.85 -18.31 -25.40
C LEU A 318 10.93 -17.13 -25.08
N ALA A 319 10.70 -16.86 -23.79
CA ALA A 319 9.77 -15.82 -23.31
C ALA A 319 10.17 -14.37 -23.65
N THR A 320 11.40 -14.10 -24.09
CA THR A 320 11.83 -12.75 -24.53
C THR A 320 11.41 -12.39 -25.96
N LYS A 321 10.82 -13.32 -26.72
CA LYS A 321 10.49 -13.11 -28.15
C LYS A 321 9.14 -13.73 -28.49
N ASN A 322 8.29 -13.00 -29.19
CA ASN A 322 7.07 -13.59 -29.73
C ASN A 322 7.46 -14.62 -30.80
N ARG A 323 6.94 -15.84 -30.65
CA ARG A 323 7.12 -16.98 -31.56
C ARG A 323 5.81 -17.68 -31.86
N TYR A 324 4.76 -17.35 -31.09
CA TYR A 324 3.47 -17.98 -31.23
C TYR A 324 2.73 -17.35 -32.41
N GLN A 325 2.22 -18.20 -33.28
CA GLN A 325 1.38 -17.81 -34.40
C GLN A 325 0.08 -18.60 -34.24
N PRO A 326 -1.00 -18.00 -33.68
CA PRO A 326 -2.25 -18.72 -33.49
C PRO A 326 -2.82 -19.14 -34.85
N THR A 327 -3.42 -20.32 -34.91
CA THR A 327 -4.08 -20.80 -36.12
C THR A 327 -5.27 -19.92 -36.49
N SER A 328 -5.72 -19.96 -37.75
CA SER A 328 -6.91 -19.23 -38.20
C SER A 328 -8.20 -19.60 -37.44
N GLU A 329 -8.23 -20.77 -36.82
CA GLU A 329 -9.35 -21.24 -35.97
C GLU A 329 -9.25 -20.67 -34.55
N GLU A 330 -8.07 -20.69 -33.94
CA GLU A 330 -7.77 -20.02 -32.68
C GLU A 330 -8.05 -18.50 -32.78
N LEU A 331 -7.60 -17.84 -33.85
CA LEU A 331 -7.90 -16.42 -34.10
C LEU A 331 -9.40 -16.15 -34.26
N ARG A 332 -10.12 -16.99 -35.01
CA ARG A 332 -11.58 -16.86 -35.17
C ARG A 332 -12.27 -16.88 -33.81
N HIS A 333 -12.00 -17.89 -32.99
CA HIS A 333 -12.62 -18.04 -31.68
C HIS A 333 -12.18 -16.96 -30.67
N PHE A 334 -10.97 -16.44 -30.78
CA PHE A 334 -10.51 -15.27 -30.01
C PHE A 334 -11.34 -14.02 -30.32
N HIS A 335 -11.50 -13.68 -31.61
CA HIS A 335 -12.30 -12.55 -32.04
C HIS A 335 -13.81 -12.74 -31.75
N GLU A 336 -14.33 -13.96 -31.89
CA GLU A 336 -15.72 -14.31 -31.55
C GLU A 336 -15.98 -14.09 -30.05
N THR A 337 -15.16 -14.68 -29.18
CA THR A 337 -15.29 -14.60 -27.71
C THR A 337 -15.17 -13.16 -27.20
N LEU A 338 -14.24 -12.35 -27.74
CA LEU A 338 -14.16 -10.93 -27.38
C LEU A 338 -15.40 -10.15 -27.84
N GLY A 339 -16.01 -10.52 -28.98
CA GLY A 339 -17.32 -10.03 -29.39
C GLY A 339 -18.44 -10.44 -28.42
N GLU A 340 -18.45 -11.68 -27.94
CA GLU A 340 -19.45 -12.15 -26.97
C GLU A 340 -19.36 -11.41 -25.64
N ILE A 341 -18.15 -11.19 -25.11
CA ILE A 341 -17.88 -10.38 -23.90
C ILE A 341 -18.44 -8.96 -24.09
N VAL A 342 -18.12 -8.30 -25.21
CA VAL A 342 -18.64 -6.96 -25.54
C VAL A 342 -20.17 -6.95 -25.63
N GLY A 343 -20.78 -7.93 -26.30
CA GLY A 343 -22.23 -8.05 -26.43
C GLY A 343 -22.94 -8.23 -25.08
N TYR A 344 -22.35 -9.03 -24.18
CA TYR A 344 -22.86 -9.25 -22.83
C TYR A 344 -22.74 -7.99 -21.95
N GLU A 345 -21.57 -7.35 -21.94
CA GLU A 345 -21.31 -6.14 -21.14
C GLU A 345 -22.18 -4.94 -21.59
N LEU A 346 -22.35 -4.74 -22.91
CA LEU A 346 -23.25 -3.72 -23.45
C LEU A 346 -24.72 -3.98 -23.09
N LYS A 347 -25.14 -5.24 -23.00
CA LYS A 347 -26.53 -5.59 -22.65
C LYS A 347 -26.85 -5.36 -21.18
N ASN A 348 -25.90 -5.59 -20.29
CA ASN A 348 -26.11 -5.27 -18.87
C ASN A 348 -26.29 -3.75 -18.70
N LEU A 349 -25.52 -2.93 -19.43
CA LEU A 349 -25.70 -1.48 -19.41
C LEU A 349 -27.06 -1.02 -19.98
N LEU A 350 -27.54 -1.67 -21.04
CA LEU A 350 -28.90 -1.45 -21.60
C LEU A 350 -30.05 -1.85 -20.66
N LYS A 351 -29.81 -2.57 -19.56
CA LYS A 351 -30.83 -2.78 -18.52
C LYS A 351 -30.96 -1.58 -17.59
N ASP A 352 -29.84 -0.93 -17.28
CA ASP A 352 -29.79 0.14 -16.28
C ASP A 352 -30.35 1.46 -16.84
N ILE A 353 -30.28 1.64 -18.17
CA ILE A 353 -30.77 2.82 -18.92
C ILE A 353 -32.22 2.58 -19.41
N GLN A 354 -33.12 2.17 -18.51
CA GLN A 354 -34.56 2.05 -18.80
C GLN A 354 -35.29 3.40 -18.69
N THR A 355 -34.94 4.31 -19.60
CA THR A 355 -35.73 5.52 -19.91
C THR A 355 -36.27 5.41 -21.33
N GLU A 356 -37.57 5.66 -21.51
CA GLU A 356 -38.34 5.16 -22.67
C GLU A 356 -38.01 5.81 -24.03
N ASP A 357 -37.19 6.87 -24.07
CA ASP A 357 -36.89 7.67 -25.27
C ASP A 357 -35.56 7.32 -25.99
N VAL A 358 -34.74 6.39 -25.47
CA VAL A 358 -33.45 6.05 -26.11
C VAL A 358 -33.66 5.15 -27.33
N ASN A 359 -33.68 5.73 -28.53
CA ASN A 359 -33.77 5.01 -29.80
C ASN A 359 -32.64 3.95 -29.95
N PRO A 360 -32.93 2.63 -29.89
CA PRO A 360 -31.89 1.61 -29.69
C PRO A 360 -30.90 1.40 -30.84
N LYS A 361 -31.07 2.08 -31.98
CA LYS A 361 -30.14 2.03 -33.11
C LYS A 361 -28.90 2.87 -32.85
N ASN A 362 -29.08 4.15 -32.51
CA ASN A 362 -27.99 5.11 -32.34
C ASN A 362 -27.08 4.76 -31.16
N TYR A 363 -27.65 4.19 -30.09
CA TYR A 363 -26.91 3.74 -28.91
C TYR A 363 -25.79 2.74 -29.26
N LYS A 364 -26.07 1.77 -30.14
CA LYS A 364 -25.08 0.75 -30.52
C LYS A 364 -23.87 1.36 -31.24
N GLU A 365 -24.10 2.32 -32.12
CA GLU A 365 -23.05 3.04 -32.87
C GLU A 365 -22.22 3.94 -31.95
N PHE A 366 -22.87 4.65 -31.02
CA PHE A 366 -22.21 5.46 -29.99
C PHE A 366 -21.28 4.63 -29.11
N TYR A 367 -21.77 3.51 -28.54
CA TYR A 367 -20.93 2.65 -27.71
C TYR A 367 -19.81 1.94 -28.49
N GLN A 368 -20.04 1.60 -29.77
CA GLN A 368 -18.99 1.07 -30.64
C GLN A 368 -17.85 2.09 -30.86
N GLN A 369 -18.16 3.40 -30.95
CA GLN A 369 -17.15 4.46 -31.01
C GLN A 369 -16.28 4.47 -29.74
N TRP A 370 -16.89 4.35 -28.56
CA TRP A 370 -16.17 4.35 -27.29
C TRP A 370 -15.35 3.08 -27.05
N ILE A 371 -15.85 1.91 -27.47
CA ILE A 371 -15.08 0.65 -27.46
C ILE A 371 -13.82 0.78 -28.33
N LYS A 372 -13.91 1.38 -29.51
CA LYS A 372 -12.73 1.62 -30.37
C LYS A 372 -11.73 2.57 -29.72
N LYS A 373 -12.18 3.69 -29.14
CA LYS A 373 -11.31 4.61 -28.36
C LYS A 373 -10.64 3.94 -27.15
N GLY A 374 -11.33 3.03 -26.46
CA GLY A 374 -10.76 2.27 -25.35
C GLY A 374 -9.68 1.29 -25.81
N TYR A 375 -9.90 0.62 -26.96
CA TYR A 375 -8.87 -0.19 -27.61
C TYR A 375 -7.65 0.66 -28.03
N GLU A 376 -7.88 1.82 -28.65
CA GLU A 376 -6.84 2.77 -29.06
C GLU A 376 -6.02 3.26 -27.86
N ALA A 377 -6.67 3.56 -26.73
CA ALA A 377 -6.01 3.89 -25.47
C ALA A 377 -5.18 2.72 -24.93
N ALA A 378 -5.71 1.49 -24.90
CA ALA A 378 -4.95 0.33 -24.46
C ALA A 378 -3.71 0.07 -25.34
N ILE A 379 -3.77 0.32 -26.65
CA ILE A 379 -2.61 0.28 -27.55
C ILE A 379 -1.57 1.34 -27.15
N GLU A 380 -2.00 2.58 -26.87
CA GLU A 380 -1.13 3.68 -26.45
C GLU A 380 -0.44 3.41 -25.09
N PHE A 381 -1.20 2.93 -24.11
CA PHE A 381 -0.74 2.53 -22.78
C PHE A 381 -0.17 1.10 -22.72
N LYS A 382 0.12 0.49 -23.88
CA LYS A 382 0.83 -0.80 -24.02
C LYS A 382 0.19 -1.95 -23.23
N GLY A 383 -1.13 -1.97 -23.18
CA GLY A 383 -1.93 -3.03 -22.56
C GLY A 383 -2.21 -2.83 -21.08
N ASP A 384 -1.72 -1.76 -20.43
CA ASP A 384 -2.13 -1.45 -19.07
C ASP A 384 -3.59 -0.93 -19.05
N TYR A 385 -4.47 -1.76 -18.48
CA TYR A 385 -5.90 -1.48 -18.37
C TYR A 385 -6.20 -0.33 -17.39
N TYR A 386 -5.39 -0.16 -16.35
CA TYR A 386 -5.62 0.85 -15.31
C TYR A 386 -5.14 2.24 -15.75
N ASP A 387 -3.99 2.34 -16.43
CA ASP A 387 -3.54 3.59 -17.05
C ASP A 387 -4.48 4.01 -18.19
N ALA A 388 -4.90 3.06 -19.04
CA ALA A 388 -5.90 3.32 -20.08
C ALA A 388 -7.24 3.77 -19.49
N MET A 389 -7.73 3.15 -18.41
CA MET A 389 -8.92 3.60 -17.68
C MET A 389 -8.74 5.01 -17.11
N GLY A 390 -7.59 5.29 -16.48
CA GLY A 390 -7.31 6.56 -15.82
C GLY A 390 -7.30 7.76 -16.77
N CYS A 391 -6.88 7.57 -18.02
CA CYS A 391 -6.79 8.66 -18.99
C CYS A 391 -8.16 9.18 -19.50
N PHE A 392 -9.28 8.53 -19.15
CA PHE A 392 -10.59 8.88 -19.72
C PHE A 392 -11.03 10.31 -19.35
N SER A 393 -11.07 10.63 -18.06
CA SER A 393 -11.54 11.94 -17.58
C SER A 393 -10.72 13.10 -18.14
N ASP A 394 -9.41 12.94 -18.23
CA ASP A 394 -8.48 13.96 -18.75
C ASP A 394 -8.67 14.24 -20.25
N ARG A 395 -9.14 13.24 -21.02
CA ARG A 395 -9.29 13.32 -22.49
C ARG A 395 -10.71 13.65 -22.95
N TYR A 396 -11.72 13.18 -22.21
CA TYR A 396 -13.11 13.16 -22.66
C TYR A 396 -14.11 13.70 -21.62
N GLY A 397 -13.66 14.06 -20.42
CA GLY A 397 -14.50 14.59 -19.35
C GLY A 397 -15.23 13.50 -18.53
N ASN A 398 -16.17 13.92 -17.69
CA ASN A 398 -16.78 13.09 -16.65
C ASN A 398 -18.17 12.53 -17.05
N ASP A 399 -18.38 12.20 -18.33
CA ASP A 399 -19.62 11.57 -18.80
C ASP A 399 -19.57 10.04 -18.60
N SER A 400 -20.51 9.53 -17.81
CA SER A 400 -20.57 8.13 -17.37
C SER A 400 -20.92 7.13 -18.47
N GLU A 401 -21.65 7.56 -19.50
CA GLU A 401 -22.07 6.66 -20.59
C GLU A 401 -20.89 6.31 -21.54
N PRO A 402 -20.26 7.30 -22.21
CA PRO A 402 -18.94 7.19 -22.82
C PRO A 402 -17.90 6.38 -22.04
N TYR A 403 -17.79 6.63 -20.72
CA TYR A 403 -16.79 5.99 -19.86
C TYR A 403 -16.95 4.46 -19.86
N ILE A 404 -18.17 3.93 -19.78
CA ILE A 404 -18.36 2.48 -19.65
C ILE A 404 -18.13 1.76 -21.00
N GLY A 405 -18.50 2.38 -22.13
CA GLY A 405 -18.10 1.89 -23.46
C GLY A 405 -16.58 1.87 -23.63
N PHE A 406 -15.91 2.93 -23.18
CA PHE A 406 -14.46 3.05 -23.19
C PHE A 406 -13.76 2.02 -22.29
N LEU A 407 -14.27 1.76 -21.08
CA LEU A 407 -13.78 0.69 -20.19
C LEU A 407 -13.79 -0.67 -20.88
N ARG A 408 -14.83 -1.01 -21.66
CA ARG A 408 -14.90 -2.30 -22.35
C ARG A 408 -13.90 -2.37 -23.51
N GLY A 409 -13.72 -1.25 -24.21
CA GLY A 409 -12.63 -1.07 -25.18
C GLY A 409 -11.25 -1.31 -24.58
N ALA A 410 -10.96 -0.69 -23.43
CA ALA A 410 -9.69 -0.87 -22.72
C ALA A 410 -9.48 -2.32 -22.26
N ARG A 411 -10.57 -2.98 -21.79
CA ARG A 411 -10.54 -4.40 -21.38
C ARG A 411 -10.19 -5.33 -22.54
N ILE A 412 -10.82 -5.18 -23.72
CA ILE A 412 -10.49 -6.03 -24.86
C ILE A 412 -9.13 -5.66 -25.49
N GLY A 413 -8.77 -4.38 -25.44
CA GLY A 413 -7.49 -3.89 -25.95
C GLY A 413 -6.27 -4.43 -25.21
N SER A 414 -6.34 -4.63 -23.89
CA SER A 414 -5.24 -5.25 -23.13
C SER A 414 -4.99 -6.70 -23.56
N PHE A 415 -6.04 -7.47 -23.90
CA PHE A 415 -5.88 -8.81 -24.47
C PHE A 415 -5.23 -8.78 -25.87
N TYR A 416 -5.62 -7.85 -26.74
CA TYR A 416 -4.99 -7.69 -28.06
C TYR A 416 -3.51 -7.31 -27.95
N VAL A 417 -3.15 -6.40 -27.05
CA VAL A 417 -1.75 -6.00 -26.84
C VAL A 417 -0.92 -7.15 -26.27
N LYS A 418 -1.40 -7.84 -25.23
CA LYS A 418 -0.68 -8.99 -24.64
C LYS A 418 -0.52 -10.15 -25.62
N ALA A 419 -1.47 -10.35 -26.53
CA ALA A 419 -1.39 -11.40 -27.55
C ALA A 419 -0.58 -11.00 -28.80
N ASP A 420 -0.18 -9.73 -28.95
CA ASP A 420 0.44 -9.17 -30.17
C ASP A 420 -0.45 -9.36 -31.43
N LEU A 421 -1.75 -9.12 -31.26
CA LEU A 421 -2.79 -9.31 -32.29
C LEU A 421 -3.51 -8.01 -32.64
N GLN A 422 -4.11 -7.98 -33.83
CA GLN A 422 -5.03 -6.92 -34.26
C GLN A 422 -6.48 -7.42 -34.26
N PRO A 423 -7.47 -6.55 -33.95
CA PRO A 423 -8.88 -6.92 -33.91
C PRO A 423 -9.50 -7.08 -35.30
N ASP A 424 -10.04 -8.26 -35.62
CA ASP A 424 -11.08 -8.40 -36.64
C ASP A 424 -12.38 -7.80 -36.09
N TRP A 425 -12.56 -6.50 -36.30
CA TRP A 425 -13.77 -5.79 -35.87
C TRP A 425 -15.04 -6.39 -36.48
N ASP A 426 -15.01 -6.99 -37.68
CA ASP A 426 -16.21 -7.53 -38.30
C ASP A 426 -16.65 -8.83 -37.63
N ILE A 427 -15.74 -9.70 -37.18
CA ILE A 427 -16.06 -10.84 -36.30
C ILE A 427 -16.58 -10.33 -34.95
N ILE A 428 -15.83 -9.45 -34.26
CA ILE A 428 -16.19 -8.90 -32.94
C ILE A 428 -17.60 -8.30 -32.97
N ASN A 429 -17.89 -7.46 -33.98
CA ASN A 429 -19.20 -6.82 -34.16
C ASN A 429 -20.32 -7.84 -34.38
N ARG A 430 -20.09 -8.86 -35.22
CA ARG A 430 -21.09 -9.91 -35.51
C ARG A 430 -21.42 -10.74 -34.27
N SER A 431 -20.41 -11.15 -33.50
CA SER A 431 -20.62 -11.92 -32.26
C SER A 431 -21.26 -11.08 -31.15
N ALA A 432 -20.88 -9.81 -31.00
CA ALA A 432 -21.53 -8.88 -30.08
C ALA A 432 -23.02 -8.68 -30.43
N ILE A 433 -23.33 -8.51 -31.72
CA ILE A 433 -24.72 -8.41 -32.21
C ILE A 433 -25.47 -9.73 -32.03
N ALA A 434 -24.83 -10.88 -32.23
CA ALA A 434 -25.45 -12.19 -32.00
C ALA A 434 -25.86 -12.37 -30.52
N VAL A 435 -24.95 -12.07 -29.58
CA VAL A 435 -25.26 -12.11 -28.14
C VAL A 435 -26.37 -11.13 -27.78
N LEU A 436 -26.31 -9.88 -28.27
CA LEU A 436 -27.35 -8.87 -28.03
C LEU A 436 -28.74 -9.31 -28.56
N ASN A 437 -28.80 -10.07 -29.65
CA ASN A 437 -30.04 -10.53 -30.27
C ASN A 437 -30.60 -11.83 -29.67
N GLN A 438 -29.75 -12.72 -29.13
CA GLN A 438 -30.16 -13.99 -28.53
C GLN A 438 -30.61 -13.87 -27.06
N TYR A 439 -30.30 -12.76 -26.42
CA TYR A 439 -30.39 -12.62 -24.97
C TYR A 439 -31.83 -12.43 -24.47
N ASN A 440 -32.37 -13.47 -23.83
CA ASN A 440 -33.52 -13.36 -22.93
C ASN A 440 -33.05 -13.10 -21.48
N SER A 441 -33.90 -12.52 -20.63
CA SER A 441 -33.60 -12.26 -19.21
C SER A 441 -33.47 -13.55 -18.40
N ALA A 442 -34.28 -14.56 -18.71
CA ALA A 442 -34.31 -15.85 -18.02
C ALA A 442 -33.01 -16.69 -18.11
N ASN A 443 -32.12 -16.38 -19.06
CA ASN A 443 -30.91 -17.16 -19.34
C ASN A 443 -29.61 -16.37 -19.05
N ALA A 444 -29.67 -15.30 -18.25
CA ALA A 444 -28.54 -14.39 -18.04
C ALA A 444 -27.29 -15.09 -17.45
N ASP A 445 -27.46 -15.84 -16.36
CA ASP A 445 -26.35 -16.42 -15.61
C ASP A 445 -25.70 -17.58 -16.37
N SER A 446 -26.53 -18.37 -17.06
CA SER A 446 -26.08 -19.43 -17.97
C SER A 446 -25.22 -18.89 -19.11
N LEU A 447 -25.57 -17.72 -19.66
CA LEU A 447 -24.77 -17.07 -20.69
C LEU A 447 -23.45 -16.49 -20.12
N CYS A 448 -23.45 -15.95 -18.89
CA CYS A 448 -22.23 -15.47 -18.24
C CYS A 448 -21.21 -16.62 -18.09
N SER A 449 -21.65 -17.76 -17.54
CA SER A 449 -20.81 -18.94 -17.36
C SER A 449 -20.26 -19.53 -18.67
N ILE A 450 -21.03 -19.46 -19.77
CA ILE A 450 -20.56 -19.86 -21.11
C ILE A 450 -19.44 -18.92 -21.59
N ILE A 451 -19.63 -17.60 -21.48
CA ILE A 451 -18.66 -16.60 -21.93
C ILE A 451 -17.38 -16.61 -21.06
N GLU A 452 -17.51 -16.85 -19.76
CA GLU A 452 -16.38 -17.07 -18.85
C GLU A 452 -15.55 -18.29 -19.29
N LYS A 453 -16.20 -19.43 -19.56
CA LYS A 453 -15.53 -20.62 -20.09
C LYS A 453 -14.88 -20.37 -21.45
N HIS A 454 -15.54 -19.65 -22.36
CA HIS A 454 -14.93 -19.26 -23.64
C HIS A 454 -13.69 -18.38 -23.43
N GLY A 455 -13.67 -17.54 -22.39
CA GLY A 455 -12.49 -16.80 -21.94
C GLY A 455 -11.32 -17.73 -21.56
N GLU A 456 -11.58 -18.73 -20.72
CA GLU A 456 -10.60 -19.76 -20.32
C GLU A 456 -10.11 -20.62 -21.50
N GLU A 457 -11.01 -20.95 -22.43
CA GLU A 457 -10.77 -21.89 -23.54
C GLU A 457 -10.09 -21.23 -24.76
N TYR A 458 -10.41 -19.97 -25.07
CA TYR A 458 -9.98 -19.29 -26.31
C TYR A 458 -9.17 -18.00 -26.09
N ILE A 459 -9.35 -17.26 -24.98
CA ILE A 459 -8.60 -16.02 -24.72
C ILE A 459 -7.31 -16.30 -23.94
N GLU A 460 -7.43 -16.95 -22.78
CA GLU A 460 -6.29 -17.18 -21.89
C GLU A 460 -5.12 -17.93 -22.53
N PRO A 461 -5.31 -18.99 -23.35
CA PRO A 461 -4.18 -19.71 -23.94
C PRO A 461 -3.42 -18.88 -24.98
N ILE A 462 -4.12 -18.03 -25.74
CA ILE A 462 -3.53 -17.18 -26.78
C ILE A 462 -2.76 -16.03 -26.14
N VAL A 463 -3.37 -15.34 -25.17
CA VAL A 463 -2.71 -14.31 -24.36
C VAL A 463 -1.48 -14.88 -23.65
N SER A 464 -1.63 -15.99 -22.92
CA SER A 464 -0.54 -16.59 -22.14
C SER A 464 0.62 -17.11 -23.01
N ARG A 465 0.39 -17.45 -24.28
CA ARG A 465 1.45 -17.85 -25.23
C ARG A 465 2.12 -16.63 -25.88
N GLY A 466 1.35 -15.66 -26.37
CA GLY A 466 1.86 -14.46 -27.03
C GLY A 466 2.61 -13.48 -26.10
N GLU A 467 2.24 -13.45 -24.82
CA GLU A 467 2.80 -12.54 -23.82
C GLU A 467 4.32 -12.72 -23.65
N ILE A 468 5.08 -11.69 -23.98
CA ILE A 468 6.55 -11.66 -23.84
C ILE A 468 7.00 -10.96 -22.57
N LEU A 469 8.21 -11.29 -22.10
CA LEU A 469 8.89 -10.65 -20.97
C LEU A 469 10.06 -9.78 -21.48
N PRO A 470 9.79 -8.61 -22.11
CA PRO A 470 10.82 -7.81 -22.81
C PRO A 470 11.85 -7.17 -21.86
N PHE A 471 11.63 -7.22 -20.55
CA PHE A 471 12.55 -6.74 -19.53
C PHE A 471 13.70 -7.73 -19.22
N LEU A 472 13.59 -9.00 -19.62
CA LEU A 472 14.65 -9.99 -19.38
C LEU A 472 15.77 -9.83 -20.42
N THR A 473 16.92 -9.28 -20.03
CA THR A 473 18.09 -9.23 -20.90
C THR A 473 18.88 -10.54 -20.88
N ASP A 474 19.73 -10.79 -21.88
CA ASP A 474 20.67 -11.93 -21.84
C ASP A 474 21.58 -11.89 -20.60
N LYS A 475 21.94 -10.70 -20.07
CA LYS A 475 22.69 -10.54 -18.82
C LYS A 475 21.87 -11.02 -17.62
N ASP A 476 20.56 -10.73 -17.57
CA ASP A 476 19.69 -11.19 -16.49
C ASP A 476 19.52 -12.71 -16.52
N ILE A 477 19.35 -13.29 -17.71
CA ILE A 477 19.23 -14.74 -17.88
C ILE A 477 20.54 -15.45 -17.53
N GLU A 478 21.70 -14.89 -17.91
CA GLU A 478 23.01 -15.38 -17.48
C GLU A 478 23.16 -15.35 -15.95
N HIS A 479 22.62 -14.32 -15.28
CA HIS A 479 22.61 -14.27 -13.82
C HIS A 479 21.65 -15.27 -13.19
N LEU A 480 20.40 -15.37 -13.68
CA LEU A 480 19.41 -16.37 -13.25
C LEU A 480 19.87 -17.82 -13.46
N SER A 481 20.85 -18.06 -14.33
CA SER A 481 21.51 -19.35 -14.53
C SER A 481 22.52 -19.73 -13.44
N LYS A 482 22.89 -18.79 -12.55
CA LYS A 482 23.89 -19.01 -11.49
C LYS A 482 23.23 -19.59 -10.24
N LYS A 483 24.03 -20.20 -9.36
CA LYS A 483 23.54 -20.73 -8.09
C LYS A 483 23.10 -19.59 -7.16
N VAL A 484 21.97 -19.78 -6.49
CA VAL A 484 21.49 -18.91 -5.41
C VAL A 484 22.57 -18.72 -4.36
N MET A 485 22.89 -17.46 -4.05
CA MET A 485 23.72 -17.10 -2.89
C MET A 485 22.80 -16.65 -1.76
N LYS A 486 22.51 -17.55 -0.81
CA LYS A 486 21.81 -17.15 0.42
C LYS A 486 22.76 -16.36 1.30
N ASP A 487 22.40 -15.13 1.66
CA ASP A 487 23.06 -14.41 2.72
C ASP A 487 22.39 -14.74 4.06
N GLU A 488 23.05 -15.59 4.85
CA GLU A 488 22.58 -15.99 6.19
C GLU A 488 23.07 -15.02 7.28
N SER A 489 23.66 -13.88 6.90
CA SER A 489 24.11 -12.86 7.85
C SER A 489 22.95 -12.33 8.71
N PRO A 490 23.16 -12.14 10.03
CA PRO A 490 22.19 -11.47 10.88
C PRO A 490 22.11 -9.95 10.63
N ILE A 491 22.81 -9.40 9.64
CA ILE A 491 22.83 -7.95 9.38
C ILE A 491 21.56 -7.52 8.63
N MET A 492 20.91 -6.50 9.17
CA MET A 492 19.75 -5.80 8.64
C MET A 492 20.10 -4.32 8.39
N TYR A 493 19.26 -3.67 7.59
CA TYR A 493 19.46 -2.27 7.20
C TYR A 493 18.16 -1.47 7.28
N CYS A 494 18.29 -0.16 7.53
CA CYS A 494 17.18 0.78 7.58
C CYS A 494 17.55 2.08 6.86
N TRP A 495 16.70 2.52 5.93
CA TRP A 495 16.91 3.71 5.10
C TRP A 495 16.06 4.90 5.54
N TYR A 496 16.69 6.06 5.48
CA TYR A 496 16.07 7.37 5.67
C TYR A 496 16.40 8.20 4.42
N LYS A 497 15.50 8.19 3.43
CA LYS A 497 15.74 8.87 2.15
C LYS A 497 15.72 10.40 2.30
N THR A 498 16.59 11.13 1.61
CA THR A 498 16.54 12.62 1.55
C THR A 498 17.13 13.19 0.25
N ASN A 499 16.79 14.44 -0.09
CA ASN A 499 17.29 15.13 -1.30
C ASN A 499 18.59 15.93 -1.10
N THR A 500 19.13 15.95 0.11
CA THR A 500 20.10 16.98 0.51
C THR A 500 21.18 16.38 1.39
N ASP A 501 22.40 16.88 1.25
CA ASP A 501 23.51 16.45 2.09
C ASP A 501 23.29 16.81 3.54
N ALA A 502 22.77 15.86 4.32
CA ALA A 502 22.86 15.88 5.75
C ALA A 502 24.35 15.84 6.16
N ASP A 503 24.70 16.61 7.19
CA ASP A 503 26.01 16.60 7.86
C ASP A 503 25.93 15.98 9.26
N ALA A 504 24.72 15.81 9.80
CA ALA A 504 24.48 15.14 11.06
C ALA A 504 23.11 14.47 11.15
N MET A 505 23.02 13.49 12.04
CA MET A 505 21.82 12.78 12.44
C MET A 505 21.70 12.82 13.96
N TYR A 506 20.55 13.23 14.46
CA TYR A 506 20.19 12.97 15.86
C TYR A 506 19.30 11.74 15.95
N ILE A 507 19.63 10.82 16.85
CA ILE A 507 18.78 9.68 17.23
C ILE A 507 18.17 9.99 18.60
N TYR A 508 16.87 9.74 18.75
CA TYR A 508 16.10 9.96 19.98
C TYR A 508 15.27 8.72 20.34
N LYS A 509 15.09 8.47 21.65
CA LYS A 509 14.03 7.60 22.20
C LYS A 509 13.59 8.06 23.60
N PRO A 510 12.38 7.71 24.08
CA PRO A 510 12.01 7.90 25.48
C PRO A 510 12.92 7.08 26.40
N ASP A 511 13.30 7.60 27.56
CA ASP A 511 13.95 6.79 28.59
C ASP A 511 12.95 5.95 29.39
N GLU A 512 12.71 4.73 28.90
CA GLU A 512 11.90 3.71 29.57
C GLU A 512 12.42 3.31 30.98
N LYS A 513 13.61 3.75 31.41
CA LYS A 513 14.15 3.56 32.77
C LYS A 513 13.85 4.74 33.72
N ALA A 514 13.27 5.84 33.22
CA ALA A 514 12.82 6.95 34.06
C ALA A 514 11.60 6.57 34.92
N SER A 515 11.35 7.29 36.01
CA SER A 515 10.27 6.93 36.95
C SER A 515 8.89 7.30 36.39
N ASN A 516 8.19 6.31 35.84
CA ASN A 516 6.79 6.42 35.38
C ASN A 516 5.77 6.54 36.53
N LYS A 517 6.11 7.22 37.62
CA LYS A 517 5.13 7.57 38.66
C LYS A 517 4.23 8.70 38.12
N PRO A 518 2.90 8.60 38.21
CA PRO A 518 2.01 9.69 37.82
C PRO A 518 2.13 10.88 38.78
N LEU A 519 2.12 12.10 38.22
CA LEU A 519 2.03 13.37 38.95
C LEU A 519 0.60 13.67 39.43
N VAL A 520 -0.38 13.12 38.73
CA VAL A 520 -1.80 13.02 39.13
C VAL A 520 -2.36 11.75 38.50
N LYS A 521 -3.21 11.03 39.23
CA LYS A 521 -4.09 9.98 38.69
C LYS A 521 -5.55 10.31 38.97
N ALA A 522 -6.35 10.41 37.90
CA ALA A 522 -7.80 10.63 37.96
C ALA A 522 -8.55 9.45 37.32
N ARG A 523 -9.78 9.18 37.76
CA ARG A 523 -10.69 8.19 37.16
C ARG A 523 -11.99 8.86 36.74
N TYR A 524 -12.45 8.55 35.54
CA TYR A 524 -13.64 9.13 34.93
C TYR A 524 -14.64 8.02 34.64
N TYR A 525 -15.85 8.18 35.15
CA TYR A 525 -16.95 7.23 34.99
C TYR A 525 -17.81 7.62 33.79
N LEU A 526 -18.32 6.63 33.04
CA LEU A 526 -19.18 6.87 31.86
C LEU A 526 -20.59 7.37 32.21
N ASP A 527 -20.96 7.41 33.49
CA ASP A 527 -22.24 7.93 33.98
C ASP A 527 -22.30 9.48 34.07
N GLY A 528 -21.20 10.17 33.73
CA GLY A 528 -21.11 11.63 33.80
C GLY A 528 -20.82 12.18 35.20
N SER A 529 -20.49 11.32 36.17
CA SER A 529 -20.00 11.74 37.49
C SER A 529 -18.74 12.61 37.40
N LYS A 530 -18.50 13.40 38.45
CA LYS A 530 -17.21 14.09 38.61
C LYS A 530 -16.06 13.07 38.71
N PRO A 531 -14.86 13.39 38.19
CA PRO A 531 -13.72 12.51 38.31
C PRO A 531 -13.30 12.27 39.77
N GLU A 532 -12.87 11.03 40.03
CA GLU A 532 -12.27 10.60 41.28
C GLU A 532 -10.74 10.78 41.19
N ILE A 533 -10.15 11.63 42.04
CA ILE A 533 -8.70 11.79 42.12
C ILE A 533 -8.13 10.69 43.02
N ILE A 534 -7.46 9.70 42.43
CA ILE A 534 -6.92 8.51 43.11
C ILE A 534 -5.54 8.80 43.71
N PHE A 535 -4.70 9.54 43.00
CA PHE A 535 -3.43 10.04 43.50
C PHE A 535 -3.29 11.53 43.16
N PRO A 536 -3.40 12.44 44.14
CA PRO A 536 -2.62 13.67 44.13
C PRO A 536 -1.15 13.38 44.48
N GLU A 537 -0.26 14.28 44.05
CA GLU A 537 1.05 14.49 44.69
C GLU A 537 0.89 15.23 46.03
#